data_AF-A0A929YKZ0-F1
#
_entry.id   AF-A0A929YKZ0-F1
#
_cell.length_a   1.000
_cell.length_b   1.000
_cell.length_c   1.000
_cell.angle_alpha   90.00
_cell.angle_beta   90.00
_cell.angle_gamma   90.00
#
_symmetry.space_group_name_H-M   'P 1'
#
loop_
_entity.id
_entity.type
_entity.pdbx_description
1 polymer ?
#
loop_
_entity_poly.entity_id
_entity_poly.type
_entity_poly.pdbx_seq_one_letter_code
_entity_poly.pdbx_strand_id
1 'polypeptide(L)'
;MFQLNEEFLKELGLGQLPEDQQKSLLQHIYSELELRVGERLSQGMSDAQLEEFAGIIDKTPGAVDDFLMKHAPNYQQEPMLQKMSQASGLPVDDPRLKDEFAATKWLEVNRPDYRDVVAAVMADLKKEIIANKDAILGSVQA
;
A
#
# COMPACT_ATOMS: atom_id res chain seq x y z
N MET A 1 9.40 -1.11 -8.78
CA MET A 1 8.55 -0.78 -7.62
C MET A 1 8.88 0.64 -7.22
N PHE A 2 7.88 1.47 -6.92
CA PHE A 2 8.14 2.82 -6.44
C PHE A 2 8.71 2.73 -5.02
N GLN A 3 9.83 3.41 -4.78
CA GLN A 3 10.45 3.50 -3.47
C GLN A 3 10.33 4.94 -3.00
N LEU A 4 9.52 5.17 -1.97
CA LEU A 4 9.46 6.46 -1.29
C LEU A 4 10.65 6.51 -0.30
N ASN A 5 11.77 7.03 -0.78
CA ASN A 5 13.03 7.13 -0.05
C ASN A 5 13.71 8.49 -0.32
N GLU A 6 14.93 8.68 0.18
CA GLU A 6 15.68 9.93 -0.04
C GLU A 6 16.01 10.18 -1.53
N GLU A 7 16.17 9.13 -2.33
CA GLU A 7 16.37 9.27 -3.78
C GLU A 7 15.13 9.85 -4.45
N PHE A 8 13.94 9.42 -4.04
CA PHE A 8 12.68 10.04 -4.48
C PHE A 8 12.66 11.53 -4.16
N LEU A 9 13.00 11.95 -2.94
CA LEU A 9 13.06 13.38 -2.61
C LEU A 9 14.12 14.13 -3.44
N LYS A 10 15.27 13.52 -3.72
CA LYS A 10 16.30 14.09 -4.59
C LYS A 10 15.78 14.30 -6.01
N GLU A 11 15.05 13.34 -6.58
CA GLU A 11 14.40 13.49 -7.89
C GLU A 11 13.40 14.65 -7.94
N LEU A 12 12.73 14.93 -6.82
CA LEU A 12 11.79 16.06 -6.70
C LEU A 12 12.49 17.39 -6.43
N GLY A 13 13.82 17.40 -6.26
CA GLY A 13 14.58 18.59 -5.88
C GLY A 13 14.42 19.00 -4.41
N LEU A 14 13.99 18.06 -3.56
CA LEU A 14 13.79 18.22 -2.11
C LEU A 14 14.92 17.59 -1.28
N GLY A 15 15.91 16.98 -1.92
CA GLY A 15 17.05 16.35 -1.25
C GLY A 15 17.98 17.32 -0.49
N GLN A 16 17.75 18.63 -0.58
CA GLN A 16 18.46 19.66 0.18
C GLN A 16 17.85 19.92 1.56
N LEU A 17 16.69 19.33 1.86
CA LEU A 17 16.06 19.43 3.17
C LEU A 17 16.94 18.71 4.23
N PRO A 18 16.93 19.16 5.50
CA PRO A 18 17.55 18.42 6.59
C PRO A 18 16.98 17.01 6.72
N GLU A 19 17.77 16.04 7.18
CA GLU A 19 17.34 14.63 7.28
C GLU A 19 16.05 14.44 8.07
N ASP A 20 15.86 15.19 9.16
CA ASP A 20 14.64 15.11 9.98
C ASP A 20 13.40 15.57 9.21
N GLN A 21 13.55 16.61 8.38
CA GLN A 21 12.49 17.13 7.51
C GLN A 21 12.22 16.19 6.35
N GLN A 22 13.26 15.58 5.77
CA GLN A 22 13.10 14.55 4.73
C GLN A 22 12.31 13.34 5.26
N LYS A 23 12.65 12.85 6.47
CA LYS A 23 11.94 11.74 7.12
C LYS A 23 10.48 12.10 7.39
N SER A 24 10.23 13.28 7.97
CA SER A 24 8.87 13.76 8.25
C SER A 24 8.04 13.91 6.96
N LEU A 25 8.63 14.47 5.89
CA LEU A 25 7.96 14.61 4.62
C LEU A 25 7.68 13.26 3.96
N LEU A 26 8.63 12.33 3.98
CA LEU A 26 8.42 10.97 3.48
C LEU A 26 7.28 10.28 4.22
N GLN A 27 7.26 10.35 5.55
CA GLN A 27 6.17 9.80 6.36
C GLN A 27 4.81 10.41 5.96
N HIS A 28 4.76 11.73 5.79
CA HIS A 28 3.53 12.40 5.35
C HIS A 28 3.09 11.93 3.95
N ILE A 29 4.02 11.79 3.01
CA ILE A 29 3.73 11.27 1.65
C ILE A 29 3.24 9.83 1.71
N TYR A 30 3.81 8.98 2.58
CA TYR A 30 3.32 7.61 2.80
C TYR A 30 1.87 7.61 3.30
N SER A 31 1.56 8.39 4.34
CA SER A 31 0.20 8.49 4.88
C SER A 31 -0.81 8.99 3.84
N GLU A 32 -0.44 10.01 3.06
CA GLU A 32 -1.28 10.53 1.98
C GLU A 32 -1.49 9.51 0.86
N LEU A 33 -0.43 8.77 0.49
CA LEU A 33 -0.54 7.69 -0.49
C LEU A 33 -1.51 6.62 0.00
N GLU A 34 -1.36 6.14 1.22
CA GLU A 34 -2.24 5.12 1.80
C GLU A 34 -3.69 5.57 1.81
N LEU A 35 -3.96 6.81 2.26
CA LEU A 35 -5.30 7.39 2.28
C LEU A 35 -5.91 7.44 0.88
N ARG A 36 -5.22 8.08 -0.09
CA ARG A 36 -5.74 8.27 -1.45
C ARG A 36 -5.87 6.96 -2.21
N VAL A 37 -4.94 6.02 -2.02
CA VAL A 37 -5.05 4.67 -2.57
C VAL A 37 -6.28 3.97 -1.99
N GLY A 38 -6.49 4.04 -0.67
CA GLY A 38 -7.68 3.48 -0.03
C GLY A 38 -8.99 4.04 -0.61
N GLU A 39 -9.09 5.37 -0.74
CA GLU A 39 -10.25 6.03 -1.35
C GLU A 39 -10.46 5.64 -2.81
N ARG A 40 -9.38 5.55 -3.60
CA ARG A 40 -9.47 5.21 -5.03
C ARG A 40 -9.80 3.74 -5.24
N LEU A 41 -9.36 2.88 -4.33
CA LEU A 41 -9.71 1.47 -4.31
C LEU A 41 -11.15 1.26 -3.87
N SER A 42 -11.66 2.06 -2.93
CA SER A 42 -13.06 1.93 -2.55
C SER A 42 -14.02 2.39 -3.66
N GLN A 43 -13.60 3.31 -4.53
CA GLN A 43 -14.37 3.72 -5.69
C GLN A 43 -14.60 2.56 -6.66
N GLY A 44 -15.87 2.22 -6.88
CA GLY A 44 -16.28 1.13 -7.78
C GLY A 44 -16.43 -0.23 -7.10
N MET A 45 -16.18 -0.31 -5.79
CA MET A 45 -16.53 -1.49 -4.98
C MET A 45 -17.95 -1.38 -4.44
N SER A 46 -18.57 -2.54 -4.23
CA SER A 46 -19.81 -2.63 -3.47
C SER A 46 -19.55 -2.57 -1.97
N ASP A 47 -20.55 -2.16 -1.18
CA ASP A 47 -20.46 -2.11 0.29
C ASP A 47 -20.00 -3.45 0.88
N ALA A 48 -20.52 -4.57 0.36
CA ALA A 48 -20.12 -5.91 0.79
C ALA A 48 -18.64 -6.23 0.53
N GLN A 49 -18.07 -5.71 -0.57
CA GLN A 49 -16.64 -5.87 -0.86
C GLN A 49 -15.79 -5.01 0.07
N LEU A 50 -16.25 -3.79 0.39
CA LEU A 50 -15.58 -2.92 1.34
C LEU A 50 -15.57 -3.52 2.75
N GLU A 51 -16.70 -4.07 3.19
CA GLU A 51 -16.81 -4.77 4.47
C GLU A 51 -15.91 -6.03 4.52
N GLU A 52 -15.89 -6.83 3.45
CA GLU A 52 -15.03 -8.02 3.36
C GLU A 52 -13.54 -7.62 3.43
N PHE A 53 -13.14 -6.58 2.69
CA PHE A 53 -11.77 -6.09 2.73
C PHE A 53 -11.39 -5.49 4.09
N ALA A 54 -12.25 -4.67 4.69
CA ALA A 54 -12.04 -4.13 6.03
C ALA A 54 -11.89 -5.25 7.05
N GLY A 55 -12.73 -6.28 6.99
CA GLY A 55 -12.62 -7.46 7.85
C GLY A 55 -11.27 -8.17 7.74
N ILE A 56 -10.71 -8.28 6.53
CA ILE A 56 -9.38 -8.86 6.28
C ILE A 56 -8.27 -7.97 6.84
N ILE A 57 -8.32 -6.65 6.60
CA ILE A 57 -7.30 -5.69 7.07
C ILE A 57 -7.31 -5.55 8.60
N ASP A 58 -8.50 -5.47 9.20
CA ASP A 58 -8.69 -5.37 10.65
C ASP A 58 -8.48 -6.72 11.36
N LYS A 59 -8.22 -7.79 10.59
CA LYS A 59 -8.02 -9.16 11.10
C LYS A 59 -9.20 -9.60 11.97
N THR A 60 -10.40 -9.24 11.54
CA THR A 60 -11.64 -9.65 12.20
C THR A 60 -11.66 -11.18 12.29
N PRO A 61 -11.92 -11.76 13.48
CA PRO A 61 -11.90 -13.20 13.65
C PRO A 61 -12.77 -13.91 12.61
N GLY A 62 -12.17 -14.82 11.83
CA GLY A 62 -12.85 -15.57 10.78
C GLY A 62 -12.85 -14.92 9.39
N ALA A 63 -12.68 -13.61 9.25
CA ALA A 63 -12.78 -12.93 7.95
C ALA A 63 -11.74 -13.43 6.93
N VAL A 64 -10.50 -13.60 7.37
CA VAL A 64 -9.41 -14.14 6.54
C VAL A 64 -9.70 -15.59 6.13
N ASP A 65 -10.17 -16.42 7.07
CA ASP A 65 -10.50 -17.82 6.83
C ASP A 65 -11.65 -17.98 5.83
N ASP A 66 -12.73 -17.21 6.02
CA ASP A 66 -13.91 -17.22 5.16
C ASP A 66 -13.56 -16.81 3.73
N PHE A 67 -12.77 -15.74 3.58
CA PHE A 67 -12.31 -15.28 2.27
C PHE A 67 -11.45 -16.34 1.58
N LEU A 68 -10.45 -16.89 2.28
CA LEU A 68 -9.56 -17.90 1.72
C LEU A 68 -10.32 -19.17 1.35
N MET A 69 -11.27 -19.63 2.16
CA MET A 69 -12.09 -20.80 1.83
C MET A 69 -12.84 -20.63 0.51
N LYS A 70 -13.32 -19.42 0.22
CA LYS A 70 -14.09 -19.09 -1.00
C LYS A 70 -13.20 -18.86 -2.23
N HIS A 71 -12.07 -18.18 -2.08
CA HIS A 71 -11.27 -17.69 -3.20
C HIS A 71 -9.92 -18.40 -3.38
N ALA A 72 -9.38 -19.00 -2.32
CA ALA A 72 -8.10 -19.69 -2.32
C ALA A 72 -8.06 -20.85 -1.30
N PRO A 73 -8.92 -21.88 -1.45
CA PRO A 73 -9.01 -22.97 -0.47
C PRO A 73 -7.69 -23.75 -0.30
N ASN A 74 -6.84 -23.73 -1.33
CA ASN A 74 -5.50 -24.32 -1.32
C ASN A 74 -4.40 -23.25 -1.27
N TYR A 75 -4.62 -22.14 -0.55
CA TYR A 75 -3.68 -21.00 -0.52
C TYR A 75 -2.24 -21.39 -0.18
N GLN A 76 -2.03 -22.45 0.61
CA GLN A 76 -0.72 -23.00 0.96
C GLN A 76 0.10 -23.47 -0.26
N GLN A 77 -0.57 -23.83 -1.35
CA GLN A 77 0.05 -24.25 -2.60
C GLN A 77 0.21 -23.10 -3.61
N GLU A 78 -0.30 -21.91 -3.30
CA GLU A 78 -0.22 -20.77 -4.20
C GLU A 78 1.25 -20.31 -4.36
N PRO A 79 1.73 -20.14 -5.61
CA PRO A 79 3.09 -19.66 -5.86
C PRO A 79 3.37 -18.30 -5.23
N MET A 80 2.35 -17.46 -5.07
CA MET A 80 2.47 -16.16 -4.42
C MET A 80 2.81 -16.31 -2.94
N LEU A 81 2.10 -17.17 -2.19
CA LEU A 81 2.39 -17.41 -0.78
C LEU A 81 3.82 -17.96 -0.58
N GLN A 82 4.26 -18.88 -1.44
CA GLN A 82 5.62 -19.41 -1.38
C GLN A 82 6.68 -18.32 -1.58
N LYS A 83 6.44 -17.38 -2.51
CA LYS A 83 7.33 -16.23 -2.71
C LYS A 83 7.34 -15.30 -1.50
N MET A 84 6.19 -15.03 -0.90
CA MET A 84 6.07 -14.20 0.30
C MET A 84 6.78 -14.84 1.50
N SER A 85 6.63 -16.15 1.68
CA SER A 85 7.36 -16.94 2.69
C SER A 85 8.88 -16.81 2.50
N GLN A 86 9.38 -16.96 1.27
CA GLN A 86 10.81 -16.82 0.98
C GLN A 86 11.33 -15.40 1.22
N ALA A 87 10.55 -14.37 0.88
CA ALA A 87 10.95 -12.98 1.02
C ALA A 87 10.94 -12.51 2.49
N SER A 88 9.97 -12.96 3.28
CA SER A 88 9.82 -12.61 4.70
C SER A 88 10.65 -13.51 5.62
N GLY A 89 11.06 -14.70 5.15
CA GLY A 89 11.66 -15.74 5.98
C GLY A 89 10.66 -16.43 6.92
N LEU A 90 9.36 -16.16 6.76
CA LEU A 90 8.29 -16.76 7.57
C LEU A 90 7.83 -18.09 6.96
N PRO A 91 7.44 -19.08 7.78
CA PRO A 91 6.90 -20.32 7.26
C PRO A 91 5.51 -20.10 6.62
N VAL A 92 5.14 -20.96 5.66
CA VAL A 92 3.90 -20.81 4.86
C VAL A 92 2.60 -20.90 5.68
N ASP A 93 2.67 -21.46 6.88
CA ASP A 93 1.59 -21.59 7.84
C ASP A 93 1.58 -20.48 8.91
N ASP A 94 2.50 -19.49 8.83
CA ASP A 94 2.51 -18.35 9.76
C ASP A 94 1.21 -17.52 9.60
N PRO A 95 0.48 -17.25 10.70
CA PRO A 95 -0.73 -16.44 10.64
C PRO A 95 -0.53 -15.06 10.03
N ARG A 96 0.62 -14.42 10.26
CA ARG A 96 0.92 -13.10 9.70
C ARG A 96 1.06 -13.15 8.19
N LEU A 97 1.68 -14.21 7.69
CA LEU A 97 1.84 -14.43 6.25
C LEU A 97 0.49 -14.75 5.60
N LYS A 98 -0.35 -15.52 6.28
CA LYS A 98 -1.73 -15.80 5.85
C LYS A 98 -2.55 -14.51 5.71
N ASP A 99 -2.48 -13.61 6.70
CA ASP A 99 -3.18 -12.33 6.68
C ASP A 99 -2.73 -11.47 5.48
N GLU A 100 -1.41 -11.30 5.27
CA GLU A 100 -0.88 -10.54 4.13
C GLU A 100 -1.26 -11.17 2.79
N PHE A 101 -1.21 -12.50 2.70
CA PHE A 101 -1.61 -13.21 1.50
C PHE A 101 -3.08 -12.98 1.19
N ALA A 102 -3.96 -13.06 2.20
CA ALA A 102 -5.39 -12.84 2.02
C ALA A 102 -5.69 -11.42 1.52
N ALA A 103 -5.08 -10.40 2.12
CA ALA A 103 -5.21 -9.01 1.66
C ALA A 103 -4.75 -8.84 0.20
N THR A 104 -3.60 -9.43 -0.14
CA THR A 104 -3.05 -9.38 -1.51
C THR A 104 -3.93 -10.11 -2.52
N LYS A 105 -4.40 -11.32 -2.17
CA LYS A 105 -5.27 -12.13 -3.02
C LYS A 105 -6.64 -11.49 -3.19
N TRP A 106 -7.15 -10.81 -2.17
CA TRP A 106 -8.39 -10.04 -2.24
C TRP A 106 -8.29 -8.95 -3.31
N LEU A 107 -7.19 -8.21 -3.33
CA LEU A 107 -6.93 -7.20 -4.36
C LEU A 107 -6.78 -7.83 -5.75
N GLU A 108 -6.10 -8.97 -5.88
CA GLU A 108 -5.98 -9.68 -7.17
C GLU A 108 -7.35 -10.07 -7.76
N VAL A 109 -8.27 -10.53 -6.91
CA VAL A 109 -9.60 -10.97 -7.33
C VAL A 109 -10.54 -9.80 -7.61
N ASN A 110 -10.54 -8.78 -6.74
CA ASN A 110 -11.53 -7.70 -6.77
C ASN A 110 -11.05 -6.40 -7.45
N ARG A 111 -9.73 -6.17 -7.51
CA ARG A 111 -9.08 -4.99 -8.11
C ARG A 111 -7.83 -5.39 -8.90
N PRO A 112 -7.99 -6.03 -10.06
CA PRO A 112 -6.85 -6.33 -10.94
C PRO A 112 -6.10 -5.07 -11.38
N ASP A 113 -6.78 -3.92 -11.37
CA ASP A 113 -6.24 -2.58 -11.62
C ASP A 113 -5.55 -1.94 -10.41
N TYR A 114 -5.45 -2.62 -9.26
CA TYR A 114 -4.83 -2.09 -8.02
C TYR A 114 -3.46 -1.45 -8.29
N ARG A 115 -2.62 -2.11 -9.09
CA ARG A 115 -1.28 -1.61 -9.43
C ARG A 115 -1.34 -0.31 -10.25
N ASP A 116 -2.30 -0.20 -11.15
CA ASP A 116 -2.51 0.99 -11.97
C ASP A 116 -3.07 2.14 -11.13
N VAL A 117 -3.96 1.84 -10.17
CA VAL A 117 -4.46 2.79 -9.18
C VAL A 117 -3.33 3.38 -8.34
N VAL A 118 -2.49 2.53 -7.76
CA VAL A 118 -1.33 2.98 -6.95
C VAL A 118 -0.38 3.83 -7.81
N ALA A 119 -0.11 3.40 -9.04
CA ALA A 119 0.74 4.15 -9.96
C ALA A 119 0.14 5.53 -10.32
N ALA A 120 -1.17 5.61 -10.55
CA ALA A 120 -1.87 6.85 -10.86
C ALA A 120 -1.84 7.82 -9.66
N VAL A 121 -2.18 7.35 -8.46
CA VAL A 121 -2.16 8.16 -7.23
C VAL A 121 -0.75 8.67 -6.95
N MET A 122 0.27 7.81 -7.10
CA MET A 122 1.67 8.20 -6.95
C MET A 122 2.08 9.27 -7.96
N ALA A 123 1.67 9.14 -9.23
CA ALA A 123 1.99 10.12 -10.26
C ALA A 123 1.35 11.48 -9.97
N ASP A 124 0.13 11.50 -9.43
CA ASP A 124 -0.55 12.73 -9.06
C ASP A 124 0.06 13.39 -7.81
N LEU A 125 0.40 12.60 -6.78
CA LEU A 125 1.18 13.08 -5.63
C LEU A 125 2.52 13.69 -6.07
N LYS A 126 3.23 13.04 -6.99
CA LYS A 126 4.49 13.56 -7.54
C LYS A 126 4.30 14.95 -8.18
N LYS A 127 3.25 15.13 -8.99
CA LYS A 127 2.94 16.43 -9.61
C LYS A 127 2.61 17.49 -8.56
N GLU A 128 1.81 17.14 -7.55
CA GLU A 128 1.43 18.06 -6.47
C GLU A 128 2.65 18.51 -5.65
N ILE A 129 3.54 17.59 -5.29
CA ILE A 129 4.77 17.92 -4.55
C ILE A 129 5.66 18.84 -5.39
N ILE A 130 5.81 18.57 -6.69
CA ILE A 130 6.58 19.42 -7.60
C ILE A 130 5.96 20.82 -7.71
N ALA A 131 4.64 20.91 -7.85
CA ALA A 131 3.92 22.17 -7.94
C ALA A 131 4.04 23.02 -6.66
N ASN A 132 4.12 22.36 -5.49
CA ASN A 132 4.25 23.01 -4.19
C ASN A 132 5.69 23.03 -3.66
N LYS A 133 6.68 22.65 -4.47
CA LYS A 133 8.07 22.47 -4.03
C LYS A 133 8.63 23.70 -3.34
N ASP A 134 8.41 24.87 -3.92
CA ASP A 134 8.95 26.13 -3.39
C ASP A 134 8.27 26.53 -2.07
N ALA A 135 6.99 26.21 -1.91
CA ALA A 135 6.28 26.42 -0.65
C ALA A 135 6.81 25.48 0.45
N ILE A 136 7.04 24.20 0.12
CA ILE A 136 7.61 23.20 1.04
C ILE A 136 9.02 23.62 1.49
N LEU A 137 9.86 24.11 0.56
CA LEU A 137 11.19 24.62 0.88
C LEU A 137 11.14 25.91 1.70
N GLY A 138 10.17 26.79 1.43
CA GLY A 138 9.98 28.06 2.15
C GLY A 138 9.42 27.88 3.56
N SER A 139 8.52 26.92 3.79
CA SER A 139 7.97 26.62 5.13
C SER A 139 8.99 26.02 6.10
N VAL A 140 10.11 25.50 5.58
CA VAL A 140 11.19 24.90 6.39
C VAL A 140 12.25 25.93 6.79
N GLN A 141 12.26 27.12 6.18
CA GLN A 141 13.22 28.20 6.47
C GLN A 141 12.69 29.29 7.43
N ALA A 142 11.45 29.17 7.91
CA ALA A 142 10.80 30.14 8.80
C ALA A 142 10.76 29.67 10.26
#